data_AF-A0A838J491-F1
#
_entry.id   AF-A0A838J491-F1
#
_cell.length_a   1.000
_cell.length_b   1.000
_cell.length_c   1.000
_cell.angle_alpha   90.00
_cell.angle_beta   90.00
_cell.angle_gamma   90.00
#
_symmetry.space_group_name_H-M   'P 1'
#
loop_
_entity.id
_entity.type
_entity.pdbx_description
1 polymer ?
#
loop_
_entity_poly.entity_id
_entity_poly.type
_entity_poly.pdbx_seq_one_letter_code
_entity_poly.pdbx_strand_id
1 'polypeptide(L)'
;MRIERGNPGNSELIHDVKQSGYTIHFSITGGRRLMGFLSFSAALLNFDAADRLWHIHTPEDVKQRARNGAIMHVPVEHGVRLIEVPFARLAQPILSRILSPEPANTRTVIDTQAAQDAYEQRQRCRAVVERATPAQSKVLRAIASGQHPQDVAASLGRSPDTISSHINVLLRECRNSWNIPERTRLDYRFLQMMFAAYFTAE
;
A
#
# COMPACT_ATOMS: atom_id res chain seq x y z
N MET A 1 18.20 -15.83 1.13
CA MET A 1 18.48 -14.86 0.04
C MET A 1 19.19 -15.61 -1.07
N ARG A 2 18.46 -16.00 -2.12
CA ARG A 2 18.98 -16.81 -3.22
C ARG A 2 19.10 -15.91 -4.44
N ILE A 3 20.32 -15.59 -4.86
CA ILE A 3 20.59 -14.81 -6.06
C ILE A 3 20.84 -15.81 -7.19
N GLU A 4 19.81 -16.20 -7.91
CA GLU A 4 19.97 -17.03 -9.10
C GLU A 4 20.33 -16.15 -10.30
N ARG A 5 21.51 -16.39 -10.88
CA ARG A 5 21.86 -15.93 -12.23
C ARG A 5 21.57 -17.08 -13.18
N GLY A 6 20.50 -16.97 -13.98
CA GLY A 6 20.19 -17.97 -15.00
C GLY A 6 19.03 -17.52 -15.87
N ASN A 7 19.26 -17.45 -17.18
CA ASN A 7 18.27 -17.24 -18.23
C ASN A 7 17.44 -18.53 -18.39
N PRO A 8 16.16 -18.51 -18.01
CA PRO A 8 15.05 -18.57 -18.97
C PRO A 8 14.05 -17.43 -18.71
N GLY A 9 13.03 -17.29 -19.57
CA GLY A 9 12.19 -16.08 -19.67
C GLY A 9 11.79 -15.49 -18.32
N ASN A 10 12.15 -14.22 -18.07
CA ASN A 10 11.94 -13.52 -16.80
C ASN A 10 10.49 -13.64 -16.24
N SER A 11 9.51 -13.92 -17.10
CA SER A 11 8.12 -14.16 -16.70
C SER A 11 7.91 -15.48 -15.96
N GLU A 12 8.53 -16.59 -16.40
CA GLU A 12 8.41 -17.90 -15.74
C GLU A 12 9.06 -17.86 -14.35
N LEU A 13 10.24 -17.26 -14.25
CA LEU A 13 10.96 -17.14 -12.97
C LEU A 13 10.18 -16.33 -11.93
N ILE A 14 9.60 -15.19 -12.33
CA ILE A 14 8.81 -14.36 -11.43
C ILE A 14 7.54 -15.10 -10.98
N HIS A 15 6.89 -15.79 -11.91
CA HIS A 15 5.70 -16.58 -11.63
C HIS A 15 5.99 -17.74 -10.65
N ASP A 16 7.06 -18.50 -10.87
CA ASP A 16 7.40 -19.65 -10.02
C ASP A 16 7.81 -19.24 -8.60
N VAL A 17 8.57 -18.14 -8.49
CA VAL A 17 8.92 -17.55 -7.19
C VAL A 17 7.67 -17.04 -6.47
N LYS A 18 6.69 -16.51 -7.22
CA LYS A 18 5.44 -16.02 -6.65
C LYS A 18 4.54 -17.15 -6.17
N GLN A 19 4.44 -18.24 -6.94
CA GLN A 19 3.70 -19.44 -6.52
C GLN A 19 4.25 -20.07 -5.23
N SER A 20 5.52 -19.81 -4.93
CA SER A 20 6.17 -20.26 -3.69
C SER A 20 5.88 -19.37 -2.47
N GLY A 21 5.07 -18.30 -2.62
CA GLY A 21 4.62 -17.44 -1.51
C GLY A 21 5.64 -16.41 -1.01
N TYR A 22 6.69 -16.13 -1.79
CA TYR A 22 7.71 -15.16 -1.41
C TYR A 22 7.36 -13.73 -1.84
N THR A 23 7.79 -12.76 -1.03
CA THR A 23 7.76 -11.33 -1.39
C THR A 23 8.94 -11.00 -2.32
N ILE A 24 8.63 -10.39 -3.45
CA ILE A 24 9.60 -10.09 -4.51
C ILE A 24 10.02 -8.62 -4.42
N HIS A 25 11.34 -8.39 -4.32
CA HIS A 25 11.95 -7.08 -4.46
C HIS A 25 12.75 -7.05 -5.77
N PHE A 26 12.24 -6.34 -6.78
CA PHE A 26 12.85 -6.34 -8.12
C PHE A 26 13.43 -4.99 -8.49
N SER A 27 14.63 -4.97 -9.06
CA SER A 27 15.31 -3.75 -9.52
C SER A 27 15.27 -3.65 -11.05
N ILE A 28 14.71 -2.56 -11.59
CA ILE A 28 14.59 -2.33 -13.04
C ILE A 28 15.86 -1.74 -13.67
N THR A 29 16.88 -1.49 -12.86
CA THR A 29 18.13 -0.82 -13.27
C THR A 29 19.27 -1.79 -13.42
N GLY A 30 20.12 -1.60 -14.46
CA GLY A 30 21.38 -2.33 -14.62
C GLY A 30 21.44 -3.31 -15.80
N GLY A 31 20.43 -3.34 -16.67
CA GLY A 31 20.38 -4.23 -17.84
C GLY A 31 20.18 -3.50 -19.16
N ARG A 32 20.14 -4.27 -20.26
CA ARG A 32 19.69 -3.78 -21.57
C ARG A 32 18.27 -3.24 -21.45
N ARG A 33 18.00 -2.04 -21.98
CA ARG A 33 16.69 -1.35 -21.85
C ARG A 33 15.49 -2.26 -22.16
N LEU A 34 15.62 -3.10 -23.19
CA LEU A 34 14.59 -4.07 -23.58
C LEU A 34 14.30 -5.11 -22.49
N MET A 35 15.34 -5.63 -21.83
CA MET A 35 15.17 -6.57 -20.73
C MET A 35 14.58 -5.90 -19.49
N GLY A 36 15.01 -4.66 -19.19
CA GLY A 36 14.39 -3.87 -18.14
C GLY A 36 12.90 -3.67 -18.37
N PHE A 37 12.49 -3.40 -19.62
CA PHE A 37 11.09 -3.27 -20.01
C PHE A 37 10.32 -4.60 -19.91
N LEU A 38 10.87 -5.70 -20.41
CA LEU A 38 10.23 -7.03 -20.32
C LEU A 38 10.07 -7.51 -18.88
N SER A 39 11.09 -7.38 -18.05
CA SER A 39 11.01 -7.72 -16.63
C SER A 39 10.04 -6.80 -15.89
N PHE A 40 9.99 -5.53 -16.26
CA PHE A 40 9.00 -4.60 -15.76
C PHE A 40 7.58 -5.05 -16.12
N SER A 41 7.32 -5.40 -17.38
CA SER A 41 6.03 -5.95 -17.82
C SER A 41 5.64 -7.23 -17.07
N ALA A 42 6.59 -8.14 -16.84
CA ALA A 42 6.35 -9.34 -16.05
C ALA A 42 6.04 -9.01 -14.58
N ALA A 43 6.74 -8.04 -13.98
CA ALA A 43 6.45 -7.56 -12.64
C ALA A 43 5.03 -6.96 -12.55
N LEU A 44 4.59 -6.20 -13.58
CA LEU A 44 3.23 -5.65 -13.63
C LEU A 44 2.14 -6.73 -13.58
N LEU A 45 2.40 -7.91 -14.16
CA LEU A 45 1.42 -8.99 -14.23
C LEU A 45 1.40 -9.87 -12.97
N ASN A 46 2.48 -9.89 -12.19
CA ASN A 46 2.66 -10.88 -11.12
C ASN A 46 2.80 -10.28 -9.70
N PHE A 47 2.98 -8.96 -9.57
CA PHE A 47 3.23 -8.33 -8.27
C PHE A 47 1.95 -8.07 -7.49
N ASP A 48 2.01 -8.30 -6.18
CA ASP A 48 0.95 -7.96 -5.22
C ASP A 48 1.33 -6.73 -4.34
N ALA A 49 0.51 -6.45 -3.33
CA ALA A 49 0.69 -5.31 -2.43
C ALA A 49 1.94 -5.40 -1.53
N ALA A 50 2.49 -6.61 -1.32
CA ALA A 50 3.71 -6.81 -0.54
C ALA A 50 4.97 -6.64 -1.40
N ASP A 51 4.88 -6.87 -2.70
CA ASP A 51 5.99 -6.79 -3.63
C ASP A 51 6.43 -5.34 -3.90
N ARG A 52 7.73 -5.16 -4.17
CA ARG A 52 8.33 -3.83 -4.35
C ARG A 52 9.19 -3.75 -5.60
N LEU A 53 8.99 -2.67 -6.34
CA LEU A 53 9.78 -2.33 -7.51
C LEU A 53 10.76 -1.21 -7.17
N TRP A 54 12.02 -1.39 -7.54
CA TRP A 54 13.12 -0.50 -7.19
C TRP A 54 13.85 0.01 -8.44
N HIS A 55 14.31 1.25 -8.39
CA HIS A 55 15.14 1.89 -9.39
C HIS A 55 16.42 2.42 -8.73
N ILE A 56 17.58 1.94 -9.16
CA ILE A 56 18.87 2.49 -8.72
C ILE A 56 19.18 3.74 -9.57
N HIS A 57 19.05 4.90 -8.96
CA HIS A 57 19.55 6.13 -9.52
C HIS A 57 21.06 6.24 -9.28
N THR A 58 21.82 6.15 -10.36
CA THR A 58 23.27 6.44 -10.35
C THR A 58 23.51 7.78 -11.05
N PRO A 59 24.12 8.77 -10.38
CA PRO A 59 24.56 10.03 -11.00
C PRO A 59 25.43 9.80 -12.24
N GLU A 60 25.38 10.71 -13.20
CA GLU A 60 25.99 10.51 -14.52
C GLU A 60 27.53 10.52 -14.46
N ASP A 61 28.12 11.34 -13.60
CA ASP A 61 29.55 11.37 -13.30
C ASP A 61 30.04 10.02 -12.75
N VAL A 62 29.26 9.40 -11.86
CA VAL A 62 29.53 8.07 -11.32
C VAL A 62 29.38 7.00 -12.39
N LYS A 63 28.34 7.07 -13.23
CA LYS A 63 28.15 6.13 -14.35
C LYS A 63 29.31 6.17 -15.33
N GLN A 64 29.83 7.35 -15.65
CA GLN A 64 30.96 7.52 -16.56
C GLN A 64 32.23 6.91 -15.97
N ARG A 65 32.51 7.16 -14.69
CA ARG A 65 33.66 6.60 -13.97
C ARG A 65 33.58 5.09 -13.78
N ALA A 66 32.37 4.53 -13.67
CA ALA A 66 32.14 3.10 -13.49
C ALA A 66 32.04 2.32 -14.81
N ARG A 67 32.19 2.96 -15.98
CA ARG A 67 32.12 2.29 -17.28
C ARG A 67 33.13 1.14 -17.36
N ASN A 68 32.72 0.07 -18.04
CA ASN A 68 33.54 -1.13 -18.27
C ASN A 68 34.07 -1.79 -16.98
N GLY A 69 33.42 -1.57 -15.83
CA GLY A 69 33.83 -2.15 -14.56
C GLY A 69 35.04 -1.48 -13.92
N ALA A 70 35.40 -0.26 -14.34
CA ALA A 70 36.49 0.51 -13.76
C ALA A 70 36.28 0.84 -12.26
N ILE A 71 35.03 0.85 -11.81
CA ILE A 71 34.65 0.94 -10.39
C ILE A 71 33.54 -0.07 -10.14
N MET A 72 33.81 -1.02 -9.24
CA MET A 72 32.87 -2.09 -8.87
C MET A 72 32.14 -1.82 -7.54
N HIS A 73 32.66 -0.89 -6.74
CA HIS A 73 32.07 -0.46 -5.47
C HIS A 73 32.05 1.06 -5.42
N VAL A 74 30.85 1.63 -5.34
CA VAL A 74 30.64 3.07 -5.24
C VAL A 74 30.29 3.41 -3.79
N PRO A 75 31.07 4.28 -3.12
CA PRO A 75 30.72 4.82 -1.80
C PRO A 75 29.34 5.48 -1.78
N VAL A 76 28.60 5.33 -0.68
CA VAL A 76 27.21 5.85 -0.52
C VAL A 76 27.16 7.37 -0.67
N GLU A 77 28.23 8.06 -0.32
CA GLU A 77 28.45 9.51 -0.46
C GLU A 77 28.48 10.02 -1.91
N HIS A 78 28.60 9.14 -2.90
CA HIS A 78 28.54 9.51 -4.33
C HIS A 78 27.12 9.50 -4.90
N GLY A 79 26.09 9.59 -4.06
CA GLY A 79 24.72 9.92 -4.48
C GLY A 79 23.98 8.80 -5.21
N VAL A 80 24.46 7.56 -5.13
CA VAL A 80 23.73 6.38 -5.60
C VAL A 80 22.54 6.14 -4.65
N ARG A 81 21.33 6.14 -5.20
CA ARG A 81 20.10 6.02 -4.42
C ARG A 81 19.21 4.91 -4.96
N LEU A 82 18.66 4.11 -4.05
CA LEU A 82 17.58 3.18 -4.36
C LEU A 82 16.25 3.91 -4.21
N ILE A 83 15.51 4.04 -5.30
CA ILE A 83 14.23 4.74 -5.36
C ILE A 83 13.13 3.68 -5.50
N GLU A 84 12.18 3.65 -4.58
CA GLU A 84 10.98 2.85 -4.74
C GLU A 84 10.15 3.44 -5.88
N VAL A 85 9.86 2.61 -6.89
CA VAL A 85 9.00 3.01 -8.00
C VAL A 85 7.55 2.86 -7.52
N PRO A 86 6.75 3.94 -7.45
CA PRO A 86 5.42 3.94 -6.83
C PRO A 86 4.35 3.33 -7.76
N PHE A 87 4.63 2.17 -8.37
CA PHE A 87 3.82 1.62 -9.46
C PHE A 87 2.56 0.87 -8.98
N ALA A 88 2.65 0.20 -7.82
CA ALA A 88 1.57 -0.62 -7.27
C ALA A 88 0.29 0.16 -6.89
N ARG A 89 0.37 1.48 -6.70
CA ARG A 89 -0.76 2.29 -6.20
C ARG A 89 -1.56 3.03 -7.26
N LEU A 90 -1.00 3.25 -8.46
CA LEU A 90 -1.65 4.07 -9.50
C LEU A 90 -2.06 3.29 -10.75
N ALA A 91 -1.26 2.32 -11.17
CA ALA A 91 -1.43 1.70 -12.49
C ALA A 91 -2.06 0.30 -12.45
N GLN A 92 -2.02 -0.39 -11.30
CA GLN A 92 -2.58 -1.74 -11.15
C GLN A 92 -4.05 -1.87 -11.61
N PRO A 93 -4.99 -1.01 -11.18
CA PRO A 93 -6.39 -1.13 -11.60
C PRO A 93 -6.63 -0.80 -13.09
N ILE A 94 -5.72 -0.05 -13.72
CA ILE A 94 -5.83 0.35 -15.13
C ILE A 94 -5.17 -0.70 -16.03
N LEU A 95 -4.01 -1.22 -15.62
CA LEU A 95 -3.25 -2.21 -16.38
C LEU A 95 -3.91 -3.59 -16.36
N SER A 96 -4.50 -4.01 -15.24
CA SER A 96 -5.32 -5.23 -15.18
C SER A 96 -6.50 -5.20 -16.15
N ARG A 97 -6.99 -4.00 -16.47
CA ARG A 97 -8.10 -3.77 -17.42
C ARG A 97 -7.66 -3.79 -18.88
N ILE A 98 -6.39 -3.47 -19.17
CA ILE A 98 -5.85 -3.35 -20.54
C ILE A 98 -5.16 -4.64 -21.00
N LEU A 99 -4.49 -5.36 -20.09
CA LEU A 99 -3.61 -6.49 -20.43
C LEU A 99 -4.32 -7.85 -20.47
N SER A 100 -5.62 -7.92 -20.14
CA SER A 100 -6.36 -9.18 -20.12
C SER A 100 -7.10 -9.42 -21.44
N PRO A 101 -6.78 -10.50 -22.18
CA PRO A 101 -7.46 -10.86 -23.42
C PRO A 101 -8.75 -11.69 -23.21
N GLU A 102 -9.14 -12.02 -21.97
CA GLU A 102 -10.28 -12.89 -21.64
C GLU A 102 -11.20 -12.29 -20.55
N PRO A 103 -12.51 -12.14 -20.79
CA PRO A 103 -13.44 -11.50 -19.85
C PRO A 103 -13.79 -12.36 -18.61
N ALA A 104 -13.46 -13.66 -18.60
CA ALA A 104 -13.84 -14.57 -17.52
C ALA A 104 -12.87 -14.55 -16.31
N ASN A 105 -11.56 -14.39 -16.53
CA ASN A 105 -10.55 -14.44 -15.46
C ASN A 105 -10.23 -13.07 -14.83
N THR A 106 -10.62 -11.97 -15.50
CA THR A 106 -10.38 -10.61 -15.00
C THR A 106 -11.35 -10.24 -13.87
N ARG A 107 -12.60 -10.72 -13.96
CA ARG A 107 -13.63 -10.47 -12.96
C ARG A 107 -13.29 -11.19 -11.66
N THR A 108 -12.86 -12.45 -11.73
CA THR A 108 -12.50 -13.24 -10.56
C THR A 108 -11.29 -12.66 -9.83
N VAL A 109 -10.21 -12.26 -10.51
CA VAL A 109 -9.02 -11.68 -9.85
C VAL A 109 -9.31 -10.30 -9.24
N ILE A 110 -10.06 -9.44 -9.93
CA ILE A 110 -10.45 -8.11 -9.41
C ILE A 110 -11.44 -8.26 -8.25
N ASP A 111 -12.43 -9.15 -8.37
CA ASP A 111 -13.39 -9.43 -7.30
C ASP A 111 -12.67 -10.03 -6.09
N THR A 112 -11.68 -10.91 -6.29
CA THR A 112 -10.89 -11.46 -5.17
C THR A 112 -10.02 -10.40 -4.50
N GLN A 113 -9.37 -9.51 -5.27
CA GLN A 113 -8.49 -8.48 -4.70
C GLN A 113 -9.32 -7.39 -4.00
N ALA A 114 -10.41 -6.94 -4.59
CA ALA A 114 -11.33 -6.00 -3.96
C ALA A 114 -12.00 -6.60 -2.72
N ALA A 115 -12.34 -7.91 -2.76
CA ALA A 115 -12.85 -8.61 -1.59
C ALA A 115 -11.79 -8.75 -0.48
N GLN A 116 -10.53 -8.98 -0.84
CA GLN A 116 -9.41 -9.01 0.11
C GLN A 116 -9.17 -7.63 0.74
N ASP A 117 -9.11 -6.56 -0.06
CA ASP A 117 -8.95 -5.20 0.44
C ASP A 117 -10.12 -4.79 1.34
N ALA A 118 -11.36 -5.14 0.95
CA ALA A 118 -12.54 -4.91 1.76
C ALA A 118 -12.51 -5.73 3.06
N TYR A 119 -12.04 -6.98 3.00
CA TYR A 119 -11.86 -7.83 4.17
C TYR A 119 -10.81 -7.24 5.13
N GLU A 120 -9.64 -6.87 4.64
CA GLU A 120 -8.59 -6.23 5.43
C GLU A 120 -9.07 -4.92 6.06
N GLN A 121 -9.74 -4.06 5.29
CA GLN A 121 -10.31 -2.83 5.78
C GLN A 121 -11.33 -3.10 6.90
N ARG A 122 -12.18 -4.12 6.72
CA ARG A 122 -13.16 -4.53 7.73
C ARG A 122 -12.49 -5.08 8.99
N GLN A 123 -11.40 -5.83 8.87
CA GLN A 123 -10.61 -6.31 10.01
C GLN A 123 -9.96 -5.15 10.77
N ARG A 124 -9.39 -4.16 10.08
CA ARG A 124 -8.81 -2.97 10.72
C ARG A 124 -9.86 -2.15 11.46
N CYS A 125 -11.04 -1.93 10.85
CA CYS A 125 -12.16 -1.26 11.52
C CYS A 125 -12.63 -2.04 12.75
N ARG A 126 -12.81 -3.36 12.62
CA ARG A 126 -13.20 -4.24 13.72
C ARG A 126 -12.22 -4.16 14.90
N ALA A 127 -10.92 -4.21 14.63
CA ALA A 127 -9.90 -4.11 15.68
C ALA A 127 -9.97 -2.79 16.46
N VAL A 128 -10.30 -1.67 15.81
CA VAL A 128 -10.51 -0.39 16.51
C VAL A 128 -11.80 -0.40 17.33
N VAL A 129 -12.89 -0.94 16.79
CA VAL A 129 -14.18 -1.01 17.49
C VAL A 129 -14.10 -1.91 18.72
N GLU A 130 -13.38 -3.03 18.66
CA GLU A 130 -13.19 -3.95 19.79
C GLU A 130 -12.35 -3.33 20.92
N ARG A 131 -11.46 -2.39 20.60
CA ARG A 131 -10.67 -1.64 21.59
C ARG A 131 -11.37 -0.39 22.11
N ALA A 132 -12.40 0.08 21.41
CA ALA A 132 -13.15 1.25 21.81
C ALA A 132 -14.09 0.94 22.99
N THR A 133 -14.16 1.85 23.94
CA THR A 133 -15.15 1.75 25.04
C THR A 133 -16.58 1.98 24.51
N PRO A 134 -17.63 1.55 25.23
CA PRO A 134 -19.01 1.75 24.78
C PRO A 134 -19.36 3.22 24.47
N ALA A 135 -18.78 4.17 25.22
CA ALA A 135 -18.95 5.60 24.97
C ALA A 135 -18.24 6.04 23.68
N GLN A 136 -17.00 5.59 23.45
CA GLN A 136 -16.24 5.89 22.23
C GLN A 136 -16.91 5.29 21.00
N SER A 137 -17.47 4.08 21.09
CA SER A 137 -18.21 3.45 19.99
C SER A 137 -19.48 4.22 19.61
N LYS A 138 -20.18 4.84 20.59
CA LYS A 138 -21.31 5.74 20.29
C LYS A 138 -20.86 6.98 19.52
N VAL A 139 -19.76 7.61 19.95
CA VAL A 139 -19.16 8.76 19.25
C VAL A 139 -18.72 8.37 17.84
N LEU A 140 -18.05 7.23 17.69
CA LEU A 140 -17.56 6.75 16.40
C LEU A 140 -18.70 6.51 15.41
N ARG A 141 -19.80 5.88 15.84
CA ARG A 141 -20.99 5.68 14.99
C ARG A 141 -21.60 7.01 14.53
N ALA A 142 -21.71 7.99 15.43
CA ALA A 142 -22.27 9.30 15.10
C ALA A 142 -21.38 10.09 14.12
N ILE A 143 -20.05 10.00 14.25
CA ILE A 143 -19.13 10.58 13.28
C ILE A 143 -19.17 9.82 11.94
N ALA A 144 -19.27 8.48 11.97
CA ALA A 144 -19.35 7.66 10.77
C ALA A 144 -20.63 7.89 9.96
N SER A 145 -21.74 8.27 10.61
CA SER A 145 -22.97 8.71 9.93
C SER A 145 -22.89 10.13 9.36
N GLY A 146 -21.76 10.81 9.55
CA GLY A 146 -21.44 12.10 8.94
C GLY A 146 -21.76 13.32 9.79
N GLN A 147 -22.05 13.15 11.08
CA GLN A 147 -22.27 14.28 11.99
C GLN A 147 -20.95 15.00 12.30
N HIS A 148 -21.03 16.33 12.47
CA HIS A 148 -19.89 17.11 12.95
C HIS A 148 -19.68 16.87 14.46
N PRO A 149 -18.43 16.93 14.99
CA PRO A 149 -18.18 16.70 16.42
C PRO A 149 -19.02 17.54 17.40
N GLN A 150 -19.40 18.77 17.00
CA GLN A 150 -20.28 19.63 17.79
C GLN A 150 -21.72 19.10 17.84
N ASP A 151 -22.24 18.58 16.73
CA ASP A 151 -23.58 17.99 16.66
C ASP A 151 -23.62 16.66 17.44
N VAL A 152 -22.52 15.90 17.41
CA VAL A 152 -22.35 14.69 18.24
C VAL A 152 -22.34 15.02 19.72
N ALA A 153 -21.70 16.13 20.12
CA ALA A 153 -21.70 16.60 21.51
C ALA A 153 -23.13 16.93 21.97
N ALA A 154 -23.88 17.68 21.13
CA ALA A 154 -25.26 18.04 21.40
C ALA A 154 -26.17 16.80 21.48
N SER A 155 -26.08 15.88 20.52
CA SER A 155 -26.94 14.68 20.46
C SER A 155 -26.68 13.69 21.61
N LEU A 156 -25.44 13.58 22.08
CA LEU A 156 -25.07 12.73 23.21
C LEU A 156 -25.17 13.42 24.58
N GLY A 157 -25.51 14.72 24.62
CA GLY A 157 -25.56 15.51 25.86
C GLY A 157 -24.20 15.61 26.56
N ARG A 158 -23.11 15.72 25.79
CA ARG A 158 -21.72 15.78 26.30
C ARG A 158 -21.06 17.10 25.92
N SER A 159 -20.00 17.47 26.65
CA SER A 159 -19.23 18.65 26.27
C SER A 159 -18.43 18.40 24.99
N PRO A 160 -18.22 19.43 24.14
CA PRO A 160 -17.36 19.32 22.95
C PRO A 160 -15.96 18.79 23.28
N ASP A 161 -15.37 19.21 24.39
CA ASP A 161 -14.05 18.75 24.85
C ASP A 161 -14.02 17.24 25.14
N THR A 162 -15.10 16.71 25.72
CA THR A 162 -15.22 15.26 25.96
C THR A 162 -15.25 14.50 24.64
N ILE A 163 -15.99 15.01 23.65
CA ILE A 163 -16.03 14.42 22.31
C ILE A 163 -14.66 14.49 21.62
N SER A 164 -13.97 15.64 21.68
CA SER A 164 -12.62 15.78 21.16
C SER A 164 -11.62 14.81 21.80
N SER A 165 -11.73 14.59 23.12
CA SER A 165 -10.93 13.59 23.83
C SER A 165 -11.21 12.17 23.32
N HIS A 166 -12.47 11.79 23.17
CA HIS A 166 -12.84 10.50 22.59
C HIS A 166 -12.34 10.32 21.15
N ILE A 167 -12.47 11.34 20.30
CA ILE A 167 -11.95 11.33 18.92
C ILE A 167 -10.44 11.14 18.92
N ASN A 168 -9.69 11.83 19.79
CA ASN A 168 -8.24 11.68 19.87
C ASN A 168 -7.80 10.27 20.26
N VAL A 169 -8.54 9.61 21.17
CA VAL A 169 -8.29 8.21 21.53
C VAL A 169 -8.55 7.29 20.33
N LEU A 170 -9.68 7.47 19.65
CA LEU A 170 -10.03 6.68 18.45
C LEU A 170 -9.01 6.87 17.31
N LEU A 171 -8.55 8.10 17.09
CA LEU A 171 -7.53 8.40 16.09
C LEU A 171 -6.18 7.76 16.41
N ARG A 172 -5.82 7.65 17.70
CA ARG A 172 -4.62 6.92 18.12
C ARG A 172 -4.74 5.43 17.83
N GLU A 173 -5.88 4.81 18.12
CA GLU A 173 -6.12 3.40 17.75
C GLU A 173 -6.09 3.20 16.23
N CYS A 174 -6.63 4.16 15.47
CA CYS A 174 -6.52 4.13 14.01
C CYS A 174 -5.06 4.24 13.52
N ARG A 175 -4.22 5.06 14.16
CA ARG A 175 -2.79 5.09 13.81
C ARG A 175 -2.14 3.73 13.99
N ASN A 176 -2.45 3.04 15.08
CA ASN A 176 -1.91 1.70 15.36
C ASN A 176 -2.39 0.68 14.33
N SER A 177 -3.69 0.65 14.02
CA SER A 177 -4.28 -0.34 13.11
C SER A 177 -3.92 -0.15 11.64
N TRP A 178 -3.66 1.09 11.20
CA TRP A 178 -3.23 1.41 9.83
C TRP A 178 -1.73 1.70 9.70
N ASN A 179 -0.96 1.51 10.77
CA ASN A 179 0.48 1.80 10.84
C ASN A 179 0.83 3.20 10.30
N ILE A 180 0.02 4.20 10.67
CA ILE A 180 0.15 5.57 10.17
C ILE A 180 1.23 6.29 10.98
N PRO A 181 2.23 6.92 10.34
CA PRO A 181 3.26 7.67 11.04
C PRO A 181 2.69 8.80 11.90
N GLU A 182 3.24 9.03 13.09
CA GLU A 182 2.74 10.04 14.05
C GLU A 182 2.66 11.46 13.48
N ARG A 183 3.60 11.81 12.58
CA ARG A 183 3.64 13.10 11.88
C ARG A 183 2.43 13.35 10.97
N THR A 184 1.66 12.31 10.65
CA THR A 184 0.46 12.43 9.82
C THR A 184 -0.68 13.01 10.66
N ARG A 185 -1.19 14.17 10.25
CA ARG A 185 -2.40 14.74 10.84
C ARG A 185 -3.59 13.85 10.48
N LEU A 186 -4.27 13.36 11.51
CA LEU A 186 -5.56 12.73 11.39
C LEU A 186 -6.59 13.58 12.12
N ASP A 187 -7.79 13.67 11.55
CA ASP A 187 -8.91 14.43 12.08
C ASP A 187 -10.19 13.57 12.08
N TYR A 188 -11.31 14.12 12.54
CA TYR A 188 -12.58 13.39 12.58
C TYR A 188 -13.07 12.96 11.18
N ARG A 189 -12.64 13.63 10.10
CA ARG A 189 -13.02 13.26 8.72
C ARG A 189 -12.37 11.94 8.31
N PHE A 190 -11.17 11.65 8.83
CA PHE A 190 -10.58 10.33 8.69
C PHE A 190 -11.49 9.24 9.28
N LEU A 191 -12.01 9.45 10.50
CA LEU A 191 -12.94 8.50 11.12
C LEU A 191 -14.23 8.35 10.29
N GLN A 192 -14.80 9.46 9.85
CA GLN A 192 -15.98 9.44 8.99
C GLN A 192 -15.73 8.62 7.72
N MET A 193 -14.66 8.92 6.98
CA MET A 193 -14.33 8.25 5.72
C MET A 193 -14.10 6.75 5.90
N MET A 194 -13.34 6.34 6.93
CA MET A 194 -12.93 4.95 7.10
C MET A 194 -14.03 4.05 7.68
N PHE A 195 -14.93 4.62 8.48
CA PHE A 195 -15.98 3.86 9.18
C PHE A 195 -17.37 4.02 8.59
N ALA A 196 -17.60 4.96 7.66
CA ALA A 196 -18.91 5.16 7.02
C ALA A 196 -19.46 3.86 6.42
N ALA A 197 -18.65 3.17 5.60
CA ALA A 197 -19.03 1.90 4.98
C ALA A 197 -19.10 0.72 5.96
N TYR A 198 -18.37 0.79 7.09
CA TYR A 198 -18.36 -0.26 8.10
C TYR A 198 -19.69 -0.32 8.87
N PHE A 199 -20.26 0.84 9.22
CA PHE A 199 -21.51 0.93 9.98
C PHE A 199 -22.77 1.01 9.11
N THR A 200 -22.67 1.30 7.81
CA THR A 200 -23.82 1.16 6.89
C THR A 200 -24.05 -0.28 6.44
N ALA A 201 -23.07 -1.18 6.65
CA ALA A 201 -23.16 -2.60 6.33
C ALA A 201 -23.50 -3.50 7.54
N GLU A 202 -23.74 -2.91 8.72
CA GLU A 202 -24.39 -3.58 9.88
C GLU A 202 -25.91 -3.46 9.76
#